data_AF-A0A432RA17-F1
#
_entry.id   AF-A0A432RA17-F1
#
_cell.length_a   1.000
_cell.length_b   1.000
_cell.length_c   1.000
_cell.angle_alpha   90.00
_cell.angle_beta   90.00
_cell.angle_gamma   90.00
#
_symmetry.space_group_name_H-M   'P 1'
#
loop_
_entity.id
_entity.type
_entity.pdbx_description
1 polymer ?
#
loop_
_entity_poly.entity_id
_entity_poly.type
_entity_poly.pdbx_seq_one_letter_code
_entity_poly.pdbx_strand_id
1 'polypeptide(L)' 'MAKKQFLKGSPLSAYARKKATKLGLDTKGMKLANMVWMIQEKEGHTSCFKREKECKQTQCCWQLSCGARMI' A
#
# COMPACT_ATOMS: atom_id res chain seq x y z
N MET A 1 21.56 -1.99 6.11
CA MET A 1 20.19 -1.46 6.39
C MET A 1 19.45 -1.28 5.08
N ALA A 2 18.43 -2.08 4.79
CA ALA A 2 17.72 -2.02 3.52
C ALA A 2 16.99 -0.67 3.41
N LYS A 3 17.44 0.20 2.49
CA LYS A 3 16.75 1.44 2.14
C LYS A 3 15.33 1.08 1.68
N LYS A 4 14.34 1.15 2.57
CA LYS A 4 12.92 1.07 2.21
C LYS A 4 12.62 2.29 1.36
N GLN A 5 12.83 2.18 0.05
CA GLN A 5 12.43 3.20 -0.90
C GLN A 5 10.91 3.30 -0.83
N PHE A 6 10.41 4.41 -0.30
CA PHE A 6 9.00 4.72 -0.41
C PHE A 6 8.67 4.78 -1.91
N LEU A 7 7.63 4.08 -2.34
CA LEU A 7 7.31 3.94 -3.77
C LEU A 7 6.13 4.85 -4.13
N LYS A 8 6.19 5.49 -5.30
CA LYS A 8 5.10 6.31 -5.86
C LYS A 8 4.86 5.94 -7.32
N GLY A 9 3.60 5.93 -7.77
CA GLY A 9 3.26 5.70 -9.18
C GLY A 9 3.47 4.25 -9.65
N SER A 10 4.11 4.08 -10.80
CA SER A 10 4.34 2.77 -11.45
C SER A 10 5.08 1.74 -10.56
N PRO A 11 6.19 2.09 -9.87
CA PRO A 11 6.89 1.12 -9.01
C PRO A 11 6.08 0.69 -7.77
N LEU A 12 5.22 1.55 -7.23
CA LEU A 12 4.32 1.17 -6.14
C LEU A 12 3.29 0.14 -6.60
N SER A 13 2.78 0.33 -7.82
CA SER A 13 1.79 -0.57 -8.42
C SER A 13 2.37 -1.96 -8.67
N ALA A 14 3.62 -2.03 -9.15
CA ALA A 14 4.35 -3.28 -9.27
C ALA A 14 4.58 -3.96 -7.89
N TYR A 15 4.93 -3.18 -6.87
CA TYR A 15 5.12 -3.70 -5.52
C TYR A 15 3.82 -4.22 -4.89
N ALA A 16 2.71 -3.49 -5.03
CA ALA A 16 1.39 -3.91 -4.59
C ALA A 16 0.98 -5.24 -5.23
N ARG A 17 1.10 -5.35 -6.56
CA ARG A 17 0.82 -6.61 -7.27
C ARG A 17 1.67 -7.75 -6.75
N LYS A 18 2.99 -7.56 -6.65
CA LYS A 18 3.92 -8.59 -6.14
C LYS A 18 3.58 -9.02 -4.71
N LYS A 19 3.21 -8.07 -3.85
CA LYS A 19 2.84 -8.36 -2.45
C LYS A 19 1.48 -9.07 -2.36
N ALA A 20 0.50 -8.63 -3.13
CA ALA A 20 -0.81 -9.27 -3.22
C ALA A 20 -0.71 -10.70 -3.76
N THR A 21 0.06 -10.95 -4.82
CA THR A 21 0.28 -12.31 -5.34
C THR A 21 0.92 -13.22 -4.29
N LYS A 22 1.87 -12.71 -3.48
CA LYS A 22 2.44 -13.47 -2.37
C LYS A 22 1.42 -13.83 -1.28
N LEU A 23 0.38 -13.01 -1.12
CA LEU A 23 -0.72 -13.24 -0.19
C LEU A 23 -1.85 -14.08 -0.81
N GLY A 24 -1.69 -14.54 -2.06
CA GLY A 24 -2.71 -15.30 -2.78
C GLY A 24 -3.89 -14.45 -3.28
N LEU A 25 -3.72 -13.13 -3.39
CA LEU A 25 -4.74 -12.21 -3.88
C LEU A 25 -4.62 -12.06 -5.40
N ASP A 26 -5.75 -12.19 -6.11
CA ASP A 26 -5.83 -11.82 -7.52
C ASP A 26 -5.94 -10.30 -7.64
N THR A 27 -5.09 -9.72 -8.47
CA THR A 27 -4.99 -8.26 -8.66
C THR A 27 -5.24 -7.83 -10.10
N LYS A 28 -5.71 -8.77 -10.94
CA LYS A 28 -5.88 -8.54 -12.37
C LYS A 28 -7.01 -7.53 -12.58
N GLY A 29 -6.68 -6.40 -13.22
CA GLY A 29 -7.64 -5.32 -13.47
C GLY A 29 -8.03 -4.49 -12.23
N MET A 30 -7.47 -4.77 -11.05
CA MET A 30 -7.81 -3.99 -9.85
C MET A 30 -7.14 -2.62 -9.83
N LYS A 31 -7.84 -1.62 -9.29
CA LYS A 31 -7.25 -0.33 -8.95
C LYS A 31 -6.25 -0.51 -7.82
N LEU A 32 -5.16 0.26 -7.85
CA LEU A 32 -4.12 0.24 -6.82
C LEU A 32 -4.69 0.36 -5.40
N ALA A 33 -5.68 1.24 -5.20
CA ALA A 33 -6.28 1.45 -3.88
C ALA A 33 -6.94 0.18 -3.32
N ASN A 34 -7.76 -0.51 -4.12
CA ASN A 34 -8.38 -1.76 -3.71
C ASN A 34 -7.34 -2.84 -3.43
N MET A 35 -6.31 -2.93 -4.27
CA MET A 35 -5.18 -3.84 -4.07
C MET A 35 -4.52 -3.63 -2.70
N VAL A 36 -4.20 -2.38 -2.38
CA VAL A 36 -3.56 -2.02 -1.10
C VAL A 36 -4.50 -2.32 0.07
N TRP A 37 -5.79 -2.03 -0.06
CA TRP A 37 -6.77 -2.37 0.98
C TRP A 37 -6.81 -3.86 1.26
N MET A 38 -6.91 -4.71 0.24
CA MET A 38 -6.90 -6.16 0.43
C MET A 38 -5.61 -6.66 1.06
N ILE A 39 -4.46 -6.10 0.67
CA ILE A 39 -3.16 -6.42 1.28
C ILE A 39 -3.18 -6.05 2.77
N GLN A 40 -3.64 -4.84 3.11
CA GLN A 40 -3.74 -4.38 4.49
C GLN A 40 -4.64 -5.31 5.31
N GLU A 41 -5.84 -5.61 4.81
CA GLU A 41 -6.80 -6.49 5.50
C GLU A 41 -6.24 -7.92 5.66
N LYS A 42 -5.56 -8.45 4.64
CA LYS A 42 -4.89 -9.76 4.71
C LYS A 42 -3.74 -9.79 5.71
N GLU A 43 -3.02 -8.68 5.87
CA GLU A 43 -1.99 -8.52 6.90
C GLU A 43 -2.58 -8.25 8.30
N GLY A 44 -3.91 -8.12 8.43
CA GLY A 44 -4.58 -7.80 9.70
C GLY A 44 -4.52 -6.31 10.06
N HIS A 45 -4.21 -5.45 9.08
CA HIS A 45 -4.18 -3.99 9.23
C HIS A 45 -5.45 -3.34 8.70
N THR A 46 -5.76 -2.15 9.21
CA THR A 46 -6.87 -1.32 8.71
C THR A 46 -6.55 -0.78 7.31
N SER A 47 -7.55 -0.78 6.43
CA SER A 47 -7.44 -0.32 5.03
C SER A 47 -7.40 1.22 4.92
N CYS A 48 -6.36 1.85 5.46
CA CYS A 48 -6.24 3.31 5.54
C CYS A 48 -5.86 4.01 4.21
N PHE A 49 -5.38 3.27 3.21
CA PHE A 49 -4.83 3.85 1.98
C PHE A 49 -5.84 4.76 1.25
N LYS A 50 -5.54 6.05 1.07
CA LYS A 50 -6.44 7.07 0.48
C LYS A 50 -7.79 7.25 1.20
N ARG A 51 -7.99 6.65 2.38
CA ARG A 51 -9.19 6.85 3.21
C ARG A 51 -8.93 7.85 4.31
N GLU A 52 -7.75 7.76 4.94
CA GLU A 52 -7.36 8.67 6.01
C GLU A 52 -6.58 9.86 5.46
N LYS A 53 -6.86 11.03 6.02
CA LYS A 53 -6.09 12.26 5.74
C LYS A 53 -4.80 12.32 6.52
N GLU A 54 -4.68 11.53 7.59
CA GLU A 54 -3.56 11.55 8.53
C GLU A 54 -3.01 10.13 8.71
N CYS A 55 -1.69 10.01 8.77
CA CYS A 55 -1.02 8.71 8.91
C CYS A 55 0.10 8.81 9.94
N LYS A 56 -0.02 8.03 11.03
CA LYS A 56 1.02 7.91 12.08
C LYS A 56 2.08 6.85 11.76
N GLN A 57 1.87 6.07 10.69
CA GLN A 57 2.76 4.97 10.28
C GLN A 57 3.94 5.50 9.46
N THR A 58 5.04 5.85 10.15
CA THR A 58 6.29 6.35 9.57
C THR A 58 6.97 5.35 8.63
N GLN A 59 6.73 4.05 8.83
CA GLN A 59 7.28 2.99 8.00
C GLN A 59 6.29 2.44 6.96
N CYS A 60 5.20 3.15 6.68
CA CYS A 60 4.23 2.72 5.68
C CYS A 60 4.84 2.77 4.27
N CYS A 61 4.90 1.62 3.60
CA CYS A 61 5.36 1.51 2.21
C CYS A 61 4.48 2.31 1.21
N TRP A 62 3.26 2.63 1.62
CA TRP A 62 2.25 3.29 0.79
C TRP A 62 2.21 4.81 0.95
N GLN A 63 2.98 5.39 1.89
CA GLN A 63 2.81 6.79 2.32
C GLN A 63 2.94 7.80 1.16
N LEU A 64 3.88 7.57 0.22
CA LEU A 64 4.10 8.49 -0.90
C LEU A 64 2.96 8.51 -1.92
N SER A 65 2.03 7.55 -1.87
CA SER A 65 0.93 7.45 -2.81
C SER A 65 -0.46 7.46 -2.16
N CYS A 66 -0.55 7.28 -0.85
CA CYS A 66 -1.82 7.42 -0.13
C CYS A 66 -2.25 8.90 -0.01
N GLY A 67 -1.31 9.83 -0.06
CA GLY A 67 -1.58 11.27 0.03
C GLY A 67 -2.00 11.73 1.43
N ALA A 68 -1.87 10.87 2.45
CA ALA A 68 -2.11 11.24 3.83
C ALA A 68 -0.98 12.14 4.35
N ARG A 69 -1.36 13.14 5.15
CA ARG A 69 -0.43 13.98 5.91
C ARG A 69 0.17 13.14 7.04
N MET A 70 1.49 13.07 7.09
CA MET A 70 2.19 12.46 8.21
C MET A 70 2.03 13.36 9.44
N ILE A 71 1.65 12.79 10.58
CA ILE A 71 1.52 13.47 11.86
C ILE A 71 2.31 12.75 12.95
#